data_AF-A0AAU8MYS6-F1
#
_entry.id   AF-A0AAU8MYS6-F1
#
_cell.length_a   1.000
_cell.length_b   1.000
_cell.length_c   1.000
_cell.angle_alpha   90.00
_cell.angle_beta   90.00
_cell.angle_gamma   90.00
#
_symmetry.space_group_name_H-M   'P 1'
#
loop_
_entity.id
_entity.type
_entity.pdbx_description
1 polymer ?
#
loop_
_entity_poly.entity_id
_entity_poly.type
_entity_poly.pdbx_seq_one_letter_code
_entity_poly.pdbx_strand_id
1 'polypeptide(L)'
;MSPRAWLLAAALGLVPAAVAAATPGQETAARHAADGMRLAQAHYCGLAQEPLSRIAEALRDAARREARARGEGFDEAAYGDAFRRGAREMDAILQRLPANPERDRDQCREVRAELDALQAPH
;
A
#
# COMPACT_ATOMS: atom_id res chain seq x y z
N MET A 1 -28.07 -52.70 2.32
CA MET A 1 -27.49 -52.48 0.98
C MET A 1 -28.59 -52.10 0.02
N SER A 2 -28.64 -50.83 -0.37
CA SER A 2 -29.27 -50.35 -1.61
C SER A 2 -28.77 -48.92 -1.89
N PRO A 3 -28.52 -48.55 -3.16
CA PRO A 3 -27.61 -47.47 -3.54
C PRO A 3 -28.39 -46.22 -3.94
N ARG A 4 -28.39 -45.17 -3.13
CA ARG A 4 -29.01 -43.87 -3.49
C ARG A 4 -28.21 -42.67 -2.98
N ALA A 5 -26.88 -42.75 -3.03
CA ALA A 5 -26.00 -41.68 -2.57
C ALA A 5 -25.37 -40.83 -3.71
N TRP A 6 -25.74 -41.07 -4.96
CA TRP A 6 -25.16 -40.34 -6.09
C TRP A 6 -26.28 -39.90 -7.01
N LEU A 7 -26.66 -38.63 -6.93
CA LEU A 7 -27.26 -37.81 -8.00
C LEU A 7 -27.77 -36.46 -7.45
N LEU A 8 -26.96 -35.78 -6.63
CA LEU A 8 -27.14 -34.33 -6.35
C LEU A 8 -25.78 -33.61 -6.41
N ALA A 9 -24.95 -34.02 -7.37
CA ALA A 9 -23.71 -33.35 -7.75
C ALA A 9 -23.90 -32.68 -9.12
N ALA A 10 -24.86 -31.76 -9.21
CA ALA A 10 -24.98 -30.82 -10.33
C ALA A 10 -25.95 -29.71 -9.91
N ALA A 11 -25.59 -28.47 -10.19
CA ALA A 11 -26.45 -27.28 -10.10
C ALA A 11 -26.58 -26.57 -8.74
N LEU A 12 -25.48 -26.43 -8.00
CA LEU A 12 -25.21 -25.13 -7.37
C LEU A 12 -23.90 -24.62 -7.96
N GLY A 13 -24.06 -23.67 -8.89
CA GLY A 13 -23.00 -23.07 -9.66
C GLY A 13 -21.85 -22.65 -8.78
N LEU A 14 -20.72 -23.34 -8.97
CA LEU A 14 -19.42 -22.71 -8.84
C LEU A 14 -19.42 -21.50 -9.77
N VAL A 15 -19.79 -20.35 -9.23
CA VAL A 15 -19.16 -19.11 -9.65
C VAL A 15 -17.76 -19.23 -9.05
N PRO A 16 -16.69 -19.44 -9.85
CA PRO A 16 -15.39 -19.09 -9.32
C PRO A 16 -15.49 -17.58 -9.08
N ALA A 17 -15.66 -17.21 -7.81
CA ALA A 17 -15.29 -15.88 -7.37
C ALA A 17 -13.84 -15.77 -7.81
N ALA A 18 -13.63 -15.05 -8.91
CA ALA A 18 -12.33 -14.66 -9.39
C ALA A 18 -11.77 -13.73 -8.32
N VAL A 19 -11.29 -14.31 -7.23
CA VAL A 19 -10.23 -13.71 -6.44
C VAL A 19 -9.09 -13.67 -7.43
N ALA A 20 -8.96 -12.53 -8.11
CA ALA A 20 -7.77 -12.22 -8.86
C ALA A 20 -6.63 -12.26 -7.83
N ALA A 21 -6.03 -13.43 -7.68
CA ALA A 21 -4.81 -13.60 -6.93
C ALA A 21 -3.82 -12.65 -7.61
N ALA A 22 -3.57 -11.52 -6.96
CA ALA A 22 -2.59 -10.57 -7.44
C ALA A 22 -1.31 -11.37 -7.67
N THR A 23 -0.83 -11.37 -8.91
CA THR A 23 0.45 -12.03 -9.19
C THR A 23 1.51 -11.33 -8.35
N PRO A 24 2.58 -12.02 -7.92
CA PRO A 24 3.58 -11.44 -7.03
C PRO A 24 4.07 -10.05 -7.46
N GLY A 25 4.23 -9.81 -8.78
CA GLY A 25 4.60 -8.49 -9.32
C GLY A 25 3.53 -7.38 -9.17
N GLN A 26 2.24 -7.72 -9.19
CA GLN A 26 1.15 -6.78 -8.89
C GLN A 26 1.12 -6.42 -7.41
N GLU A 27 1.41 -7.39 -6.54
CA GLU A 27 1.50 -7.19 -5.09
C GLU A 27 2.67 -6.25 -4.73
N THR A 28 3.84 -6.40 -5.36
CA THR A 28 4.97 -5.48 -5.17
C THR A 28 4.66 -4.08 -5.68
N ALA A 29 4.03 -3.95 -6.86
CA ALA A 29 3.63 -2.66 -7.41
C ALA A 29 2.58 -1.92 -6.57
N ALA A 30 1.64 -2.65 -5.97
CA ALA A 30 0.65 -2.09 -5.05
C ALA A 30 1.29 -1.58 -3.75
N ARG A 31 2.25 -2.34 -3.20
CA ARG A 31 3.03 -1.90 -2.02
C ARG A 31 3.84 -0.63 -2.28
N HIS A 32 4.56 -0.58 -3.40
CA HIS A 32 5.32 0.62 -3.78
C HIS A 32 4.41 1.84 -3.98
N ALA A 33 3.20 1.65 -4.53
CA ALA A 33 2.21 2.71 -4.61
C ALA A 33 1.73 3.16 -3.22
N ALA A 34 1.52 2.22 -2.29
CA ALA A 34 1.15 2.53 -0.91
C ALA A 34 2.19 3.39 -0.18
N ASP A 35 3.49 3.16 -0.43
CA ASP A 35 4.54 4.02 0.11
C ASP A 35 4.43 5.47 -0.41
N GLY A 36 4.12 5.64 -1.70
CA GLY A 36 3.83 6.95 -2.28
C GLY A 36 2.61 7.62 -1.66
N MET A 37 1.54 6.85 -1.43
CA MET A 37 0.32 7.35 -0.77
C MET A 37 0.60 7.82 0.67
N ARG A 38 1.44 7.10 1.42
CA ARG A 38 1.87 7.50 2.77
C ARG A 38 2.62 8.83 2.75
N LEU A 39 3.54 9.01 1.79
CA LEU A 39 4.27 10.28 1.66
C LEU A 39 3.35 11.46 1.33
N ALA A 40 2.36 11.26 0.44
CA ALA A 40 1.38 12.28 0.11
C ALA A 40 0.51 12.68 1.34
N GLN A 41 0.10 11.71 2.16
CA GLN A 41 -0.58 11.99 3.43
C GLN A 41 0.31 12.76 4.40
N ALA A 42 1.58 12.40 4.51
CA ALA A 42 2.55 13.10 5.34
C ALA A 42 2.67 14.58 4.93
N HIS A 43 2.75 14.84 3.62
CA HIS A 43 2.80 16.19 3.06
C HIS A 43 1.52 16.97 3.36
N TYR A 44 0.34 16.37 3.17
CA TYR A 44 -0.95 16.98 3.52
C TYR A 44 -1.04 17.34 5.01
N CYS A 45 -0.44 16.52 5.87
CA CYS A 45 -0.35 16.75 7.31
C CYS A 45 0.68 17.82 7.74
N GLY A 46 1.27 18.52 6.77
CA GLY A 46 2.14 19.66 7.02
C GLY A 46 3.55 19.27 7.47
N LEU A 47 4.02 18.07 7.15
CA LEU A 47 5.45 17.76 7.33
C LEU A 47 6.29 18.61 6.37
N ALA A 48 7.39 19.15 6.88
CA ALA A 48 8.34 19.91 6.08
C ALA A 48 9.08 19.02 5.06
N GLN A 49 9.65 19.64 4.04
CA GLN A 49 10.30 18.95 2.93
C GLN A 49 11.47 18.04 3.37
N GLU A 50 12.29 18.47 4.33
CA GLU A 50 13.44 17.69 4.77
C GLU A 50 13.04 16.37 5.47
N PRO A 51 12.10 16.35 6.44
CA PRO A 51 11.50 15.12 6.95
C PRO A 51 10.88 14.24 5.86
N LEU A 52 10.18 14.82 4.88
CA LEU A 52 9.57 14.06 3.79
C LEU A 52 10.62 13.35 2.93
N SER A 53 11.73 14.01 2.61
CA SER A 53 12.84 13.38 1.88
C SER A 53 13.42 12.20 2.66
N ARG A 54 13.62 12.34 3.98
CA ARG A 54 14.09 11.25 4.85
C ARG A 54 13.13 10.07 4.90
N ILE A 55 11.82 10.33 4.94
CA ILE A 55 10.77 9.29 4.88
C ILE A 55 10.83 8.55 3.55
N ALA A 56 10.91 9.27 2.43
CA ALA A 56 10.96 8.67 1.11
C ALA A 56 12.17 7.73 0.95
N GLU A 57 13.33 8.13 1.49
CA GLU A 57 14.52 7.30 1.53
C GLU A 57 14.35 6.06 2.42
N ALA A 58 13.80 6.23 3.63
CA ALA A 58 13.54 5.13 4.55
C ALA A 58 12.57 4.08 3.95
N LEU A 59 11.51 4.52 3.29
CA LEU A 59 10.55 3.64 2.61
C LEU A 59 11.23 2.87 1.45
N ARG A 60 12.05 3.54 0.65
CA ARG A 60 12.81 2.88 -0.42
C ARG A 60 13.78 1.83 0.14
N ASP A 61 14.49 2.16 1.21
CA ASP A 61 15.43 1.23 1.84
C ASP A 61 14.71 0.04 2.49
N ALA A 62 13.54 0.26 3.09
CA ALA A 62 12.68 -0.82 3.59
C ALA A 62 12.25 -1.76 2.45
N ALA A 63 11.73 -1.21 1.34
CA ALA A 63 11.33 -2.00 0.18
C ALA A 63 12.52 -2.79 -0.41
N ARG A 64 13.71 -2.18 -0.46
CA ARG A 64 14.95 -2.85 -0.89
C ARG A 64 15.35 -4.00 0.05
N ARG A 65 15.26 -3.79 1.38
CA ARG A 65 15.53 -4.86 2.36
C ARG A 65 14.54 -6.02 2.23
N GLU A 66 13.26 -5.72 2.03
CA GLU A 66 12.23 -6.74 1.84
C GLU A 66 12.41 -7.54 0.54
N ALA A 67 12.76 -6.88 -0.57
CA ALA A 67 13.06 -7.57 -1.82
C ALA A 67 14.23 -8.55 -1.63
N ARG A 68 15.31 -8.10 -0.97
CA ARG A 68 16.46 -8.95 -0.63
C ARG A 68 16.07 -10.12 0.27
N ALA A 69 15.24 -9.89 1.29
CA ALA A 69 14.78 -10.94 2.20
C ALA A 69 13.95 -12.02 1.49
N ARG A 70 13.28 -11.66 0.38
CA ARG A 70 12.55 -12.57 -0.50
C ARG A 70 13.42 -13.23 -1.59
N GLY A 71 14.72 -12.88 -1.68
CA GLY A 71 15.59 -13.32 -2.76
C GLY A 71 15.28 -12.69 -4.12
N GLU A 72 14.53 -11.58 -4.11
CA GLU A 72 14.11 -10.86 -5.31
C GLU A 72 15.08 -9.69 -5.61
N GLY A 73 15.24 -9.38 -6.90
CA GLY A 73 15.92 -8.16 -7.32
C GLY A 73 15.07 -6.92 -7.02
N PHE A 74 15.71 -5.84 -6.54
CA PHE A 74 15.03 -4.56 -6.36
C PHE A 74 15.15 -3.71 -7.62
N ASP A 75 14.04 -3.52 -8.34
CA ASP A 75 13.95 -2.60 -9.48
C ASP A 75 13.61 -1.18 -8.98
N GLU A 76 14.62 -0.32 -8.99
CA GLU A 76 14.50 1.06 -8.50
C GLU A 76 13.64 1.95 -9.42
N ALA A 77 13.61 1.68 -10.73
CA ALA A 77 12.78 2.42 -11.66
C ALA A 77 11.29 2.06 -11.46
N ALA A 78 10.99 0.77 -11.39
CA ALA A 78 9.63 0.28 -11.11
C ALA A 78 9.11 0.73 -9.75
N TYR A 79 9.98 0.73 -8.72
CA TYR A 79 9.67 1.33 -7.42
C TYR A 79 9.30 2.81 -7.57
N GLY A 80 10.18 3.61 -8.19
CA GLY A 80 9.98 5.05 -8.32
C GLY A 80 8.72 5.42 -9.12
N ASP A 81 8.39 4.67 -10.16
CA ASP A 81 7.17 4.90 -10.95
C ASP A 81 5.89 4.57 -10.16
N ALA A 82 5.87 3.42 -9.47
CA ALA A 82 4.74 3.05 -8.63
C ALA A 82 4.56 4.00 -7.45
N PHE A 83 5.67 4.38 -6.80
CA PHE A 83 5.69 5.35 -5.71
C PHE A 83 5.11 6.70 -6.15
N ARG A 84 5.62 7.28 -7.25
CA ARG A 84 5.09 8.56 -7.77
C ARG A 84 3.63 8.47 -8.17
N ARG A 85 3.19 7.33 -8.73
CA ARG A 85 1.78 7.11 -9.07
C ARG A 85 0.90 7.14 -7.82
N GLY A 86 1.24 6.36 -6.80
CA GLY A 86 0.48 6.33 -5.55
C GLY A 86 0.44 7.70 -4.85
N ALA A 87 1.56 8.44 -4.85
CA ALA A 87 1.59 9.80 -4.31
C ALA A 87 0.61 10.73 -5.02
N ARG A 88 0.56 10.71 -6.37
CA ARG A 88 -0.39 11.51 -7.15
C ARG A 88 -1.85 11.09 -6.93
N GLU A 89 -2.11 9.79 -6.84
CA GLU A 89 -3.46 9.25 -6.60
C GLU A 89 -3.98 9.72 -5.24
N MET A 90 -3.15 9.64 -4.19
CA MET A 90 -3.52 10.10 -2.86
C MET A 90 -3.67 11.63 -2.80
N ASP A 91 -2.77 12.39 -3.40
CA ASP A 91 -2.89 13.86 -3.46
C ASP A 91 -4.22 14.28 -4.12
N ALA A 92 -4.62 13.61 -5.20
CA ALA A 92 -5.92 13.85 -5.84
C ALA A 92 -7.12 13.48 -4.96
N ILE A 93 -7.00 12.48 -4.07
CA ILE A 93 -8.02 12.14 -3.08
C ILE A 93 -8.09 13.23 -2.01
N LEU A 94 -6.94 13.61 -1.44
CA LEU A 94 -6.83 14.57 -0.35
C LEU A 94 -7.35 15.96 -0.77
N GLN A 95 -7.09 16.39 -2.00
CA GLN A 95 -7.61 17.64 -2.56
C GLN A 95 -9.15 17.68 -2.69
N ARG A 96 -9.82 16.52 -2.74
CA ARG A 96 -11.29 16.43 -2.84
C ARG A 96 -11.96 16.28 -1.49
N LEU A 97 -11.21 16.06 -0.42
CA LEU A 97 -11.79 15.91 0.91
C LEU A 97 -12.33 17.26 1.38
N PRO A 98 -13.58 17.31 1.89
CA PRO A 98 -14.05 18.51 2.58
C PRO A 98 -13.18 18.72 3.81
N ALA A 99 -12.76 19.97 4.03
CA ALA A 99 -11.97 20.33 5.19
C ALA A 99 -12.73 19.95 6.48
N ASN A 100 -12.16 19.07 7.28
CA ASN A 100 -12.71 18.69 8.57
C ASN A 100 -11.59 18.75 9.61
N PRO A 101 -11.44 19.86 10.34
CA PRO A 101 -10.27 20.12 11.15
C PRO A 101 -10.09 19.17 12.35
N GLU A 102 -11.12 18.46 12.79
CA GLU A 102 -10.98 17.45 13.83
C GLU A 102 -10.50 16.13 13.25
N ARG A 103 -11.19 15.62 12.22
CA ARG A 103 -10.78 14.40 11.52
C ARG A 103 -9.37 14.50 10.95
N ASP A 104 -9.04 15.64 10.34
CA ASP A 104 -7.74 15.88 9.73
C ASP A 104 -6.64 15.95 10.81
N ARG A 105 -6.93 16.46 12.01
CA ARG A 105 -5.99 16.45 13.14
C ARG A 105 -5.71 15.04 13.66
N ASP A 106 -6.73 14.20 13.81
CA ASP A 106 -6.56 12.83 14.29
C ASP A 106 -5.82 11.98 13.27
N GLN A 107 -6.24 12.04 12.01
CA GLN A 107 -5.58 11.32 10.92
C GLN A 107 -4.12 11.75 10.76
N CYS A 108 -3.83 13.05 10.88
CA CYS A 108 -2.45 13.53 10.82
C CYS A 108 -1.60 13.16 12.04
N ARG A 109 -2.21 12.92 13.20
CA ARG A 109 -1.49 12.40 14.37
C ARG A 109 -1.06 10.96 14.16
N GLU A 110 -1.95 10.12 13.64
CA GLU A 110 -1.66 8.71 13.32
C GLU A 110 -0.58 8.58 12.25
N VAL A 111 -0.72 9.31 11.14
CA VAL A 111 0.27 9.34 10.07
C VAL A 111 1.64 9.78 10.61
N ARG A 112 1.69 10.79 11.48
CA ARG A 112 2.96 11.24 12.07
C ARG A 112 3.60 10.20 12.98
N ALA A 113 2.80 9.51 13.81
CA ALA A 113 3.29 8.44 14.68
C ALA A 113 3.84 7.23 13.87
N GLU A 114 3.16 6.84 12.80
CA GLU A 114 3.63 5.78 11.90
C GLU A 114 4.96 6.16 11.20
N LEU A 115 5.11 7.43 10.81
CA LEU A 115 6.30 7.93 10.15
C LEU A 115 7.48 8.09 11.11
N ASP A 116 7.24 8.52 12.35
CA ASP A 116 8.27 8.60 13.38
C ASP A 116 8.84 7.20 13.68
N ALA A 117 8.00 6.16 13.65
CA ALA A 117 8.46 4.77 13.79
C ALA A 117 9.35 4.29 12.64
N LEU A 118 9.18 4.83 11.43
CA LEU A 118 10.04 4.54 10.27
C LEU A 118 11.38 5.30 10.31
N GLN A 119 11.45 6.41 11.05
CA GLN A 119 12.67 7.21 11.21
C GLN A 119 13.49 6.85 12.46
N ALA A 120 12.90 6.12 13.41
CA ALA A 120 13.60 5.67 14.60
C ALA A 120 14.81 4.79 14.23
N PRO A 121 16.00 5.04 14.81
CA PRO A 121 17.17 4.21 14.55
C PRO A 121 16.88 2.76 14.96
N HIS A 122 17.08 1.84 14.02
CA HIS A 122 17.04 0.40 14.25
C HIS A 122 18.42 -0.11 14.68
#